data_AF-A0A125PHM1-F1
#
_entry.id   AF-A0A125PHM1-F1
#
_cell.length_a   1.000
_cell.length_b   1.000
_cell.length_c   1.000
_cell.angle_alpha   90.00
_cell.angle_beta   90.00
_cell.angle_gamma   90.00
#
_symmetry.space_group_name_H-M   'P 1'
#
loop_
_entity.id
_entity.type
_entity.pdbx_description
1 polymer ?
#
loop_
_entity_poly.entity_id
_entity_poly.type
_entity_poly.pdbx_seq_one_letter_code
_entity_poly.pdbx_strand_id
1 'polypeptide(L)'
;RNSDVWGALDSIRQVEDRFNRQFHYDWTFLNDEPFNDEFKAHVSAICSGKVQFGQVPAQHWGKDFPEWIDVPKANKLINEMGQKSIPYGGSIPYRKMCRYQSGFFFEHALLDSYEYYWRVEPNVKFLCDIPYDPFKVMKDHNRTYGFVVSLYEYQDTIPSLWKTTKEFIDAYPQYLAKPNMMPWISSNDGETYNGCHYWSNFEIARIDFWRSEAYRAYFKHLDQAGGFFYERWGDAPVHSLAVSLFLRPDQVHFFNTIGYRHEPFQMCPMPSVGTRCACSTSPDDPHNKLSLLARRKAWRVTQEIGC
;
A
#
# COMPACT_ATOMS: atom_id res chain seq x y z
N ARG A 1 6.86 -13.53 5.02
CA ARG A 1 8.11 -14.33 5.18
C ARG A 1 7.74 -15.78 5.52
N ASN A 2 8.72 -16.70 5.54
CA ASN A 2 8.51 -18.09 5.99
C ASN A 2 7.89 -18.16 7.40
N SER A 3 8.35 -17.31 8.32
CA SER A 3 7.85 -17.21 9.71
C SER A 3 6.36 -16.85 9.82
N ASP A 4 5.78 -16.27 8.77
CA ASP A 4 4.43 -15.71 8.79
C ASP A 4 3.42 -16.66 8.14
N VAL A 5 3.79 -17.92 7.88
CA VAL A 5 2.96 -18.90 7.16
C VAL A 5 1.55 -18.96 7.74
N TRP A 6 1.38 -18.99 9.07
CA TRP A 6 0.06 -19.09 9.69
C TRP A 6 -0.81 -17.85 9.46
N GLY A 7 -0.22 -16.65 9.55
CA GLY A 7 -0.92 -15.40 9.25
C GLY A 7 -1.24 -15.23 7.77
N ALA A 8 -0.36 -15.76 6.89
CA ALA A 8 -0.61 -15.80 5.46
C ALA A 8 -1.76 -16.76 5.13
N LEU A 9 -1.79 -17.96 5.71
CA LEU A 9 -2.87 -18.93 5.49
C LEU A 9 -4.23 -18.41 5.97
N ASP A 10 -4.26 -17.72 7.12
CA ASP A 10 -5.47 -17.05 7.59
C ASP A 10 -5.98 -16.03 6.55
N SER A 11 -5.08 -15.18 6.03
CA SER A 11 -5.42 -14.15 5.03
C SER A 11 -5.88 -14.75 3.70
N ILE A 12 -5.16 -15.77 3.20
CA ILE A 12 -5.52 -16.48 1.98
C ILE A 12 -6.90 -17.11 2.13
N ARG A 13 -7.19 -17.77 3.27
CA ARG A 13 -8.52 -18.34 3.53
C ARG A 13 -9.60 -17.27 3.47
N GLN A 14 -9.37 -16.10 4.06
CA GLN A 14 -10.31 -14.97 3.99
C GLN A 14 -10.55 -14.54 2.53
N VAL A 15 -9.51 -14.36 1.73
CA VAL A 15 -9.65 -13.97 0.31
C VAL A 15 -10.35 -15.05 -0.50
N GLU A 16 -9.99 -16.32 -0.33
CA GLU A 16 -10.59 -17.46 -1.02
C GLU A 16 -12.08 -17.59 -0.70
N ASP A 17 -12.45 -17.51 0.57
CA ASP A 17 -13.83 -17.68 1.03
C ASP A 17 -14.74 -16.53 0.54
N ARG A 18 -14.22 -15.30 0.52
CA ARG A 18 -14.99 -14.09 0.16
C ARG A 18 -14.99 -13.77 -1.33
N PHE A 19 -13.97 -14.20 -2.07
CA PHE A 19 -13.74 -13.78 -3.45
C PHE A 19 -13.14 -14.91 -4.30
N ASN A 20 -11.88 -15.27 -4.04
CA ASN A 20 -11.05 -15.86 -5.09
C ASN A 20 -11.43 -17.30 -5.45
N ARG A 21 -12.14 -18.03 -4.59
CA ARG A 21 -12.68 -19.36 -4.93
C ARG A 21 -13.68 -19.31 -6.09
N GLN A 22 -14.25 -18.14 -6.39
CA GLN A 22 -15.17 -17.95 -7.52
C GLN A 22 -14.47 -17.54 -8.81
N PHE A 23 -13.33 -16.84 -8.72
CA PHE A 23 -12.67 -16.19 -9.85
C PHE A 23 -11.32 -16.79 -10.23
N HIS A 24 -10.68 -17.52 -9.30
CA HIS A 24 -9.46 -18.29 -9.52
C HIS A 24 -8.27 -17.47 -10.05
N TYR A 25 -8.10 -16.23 -9.58
CA TYR A 25 -6.92 -15.44 -9.90
C TYR A 25 -5.67 -16.04 -9.26
N ASP A 26 -4.54 -15.87 -9.95
CA ASP A 26 -3.23 -16.37 -9.54
C ASP A 26 -2.72 -15.69 -8.26
N TRP A 27 -1.99 -16.45 -7.44
CA TRP A 27 -1.30 -15.96 -6.26
C TRP A 27 0.20 -15.91 -6.50
N THR A 28 0.81 -14.74 -6.31
CA THR A 28 2.26 -14.56 -6.36
C THR A 28 2.80 -14.21 -4.98
N PHE A 29 3.71 -15.03 -4.47
CA PHE A 29 4.38 -14.82 -3.19
C PHE A 29 5.83 -14.41 -3.44
N LEU A 30 6.25 -13.28 -2.85
CA LEU A 30 7.61 -12.76 -2.95
C LEU A 30 8.25 -12.72 -1.55
N ASN A 31 9.52 -13.09 -1.44
CA ASN A 31 10.26 -13.06 -0.18
C ASN A 31 11.74 -12.75 -0.44
N ASP A 32 12.41 -12.08 0.50
CA ASP A 32 13.86 -11.80 0.41
C ASP A 32 14.71 -13.06 0.56
N GLU A 33 14.17 -14.09 1.21
CA GLU A 33 14.75 -15.42 1.34
C GLU A 33 13.97 -16.46 0.53
N PRO A 34 14.58 -17.59 0.15
CA PRO A 34 13.84 -18.70 -0.46
C PRO A 34 12.69 -19.17 0.44
N PHE A 35 11.51 -19.38 -0.15
CA PHE A 35 10.41 -20.03 0.57
C PHE A 35 10.76 -21.49 0.87
N ASN A 36 10.52 -21.91 2.12
CA ASN A 36 10.71 -23.29 2.55
C ASN A 36 9.56 -24.20 2.06
N ASP A 37 9.75 -25.52 2.17
CA ASP A 37 8.78 -26.49 1.66
C ASP A 37 7.47 -26.48 2.43
N GLU A 38 7.50 -26.18 3.74
CA GLU A 38 6.32 -26.01 4.58
C GLU A 38 5.41 -24.88 4.06
N PHE A 39 5.99 -23.71 3.81
CA PHE A 39 5.25 -22.55 3.29
C PHE A 39 4.64 -22.88 1.93
N LYS A 40 5.44 -23.43 1.02
CA LYS A 40 4.98 -23.77 -0.34
C LYS A 40 3.85 -24.80 -0.30
N ALA A 41 3.98 -25.85 0.51
CA ALA A 41 3.00 -26.91 0.64
C ALA A 41 1.67 -26.39 1.18
N HIS A 42 1.69 -25.63 2.28
CA HIS A 42 0.46 -25.13 2.91
C HIS A 42 -0.28 -24.13 2.02
N VAL A 43 0.44 -23.17 1.43
CA VAL A 43 -0.17 -22.14 0.58
C VAL A 43 -0.76 -22.76 -0.69
N SER A 44 0.00 -23.64 -1.36
CA SER A 44 -0.47 -24.31 -2.58
C SER A 44 -1.69 -25.20 -2.34
N ALA A 45 -1.89 -25.70 -1.12
CA ALA A 45 -3.03 -26.55 -0.79
C ALA A 45 -4.35 -25.77 -0.62
N ILE A 46 -4.30 -24.45 -0.41
CA ILE A 46 -5.51 -23.66 -0.10
C ILE A 46 -5.83 -22.59 -1.15
N CYS A 47 -4.85 -22.13 -1.93
CA CYS A 47 -5.07 -21.25 -3.06
C CYS A 47 -5.83 -21.99 -4.16
N SER A 48 -6.90 -21.38 -4.69
CA SER A 48 -7.67 -21.98 -5.77
C SER A 48 -7.14 -21.63 -7.17
N GLY A 49 -6.42 -20.52 -7.31
CA GLY A 49 -5.68 -20.14 -8.51
C GLY A 49 -4.25 -20.68 -8.56
N LYS A 50 -3.52 -20.42 -9.65
CA LYS A 50 -2.12 -20.87 -9.78
C LYS A 50 -1.25 -20.14 -8.76
N VAL A 51 -0.35 -20.88 -8.12
CA VAL A 51 0.58 -20.32 -7.12
C VAL A 51 1.98 -20.18 -7.73
N GLN A 52 2.59 -19.01 -7.53
CA GLN A 52 3.95 -18.69 -7.94
C GLN A 52 4.76 -18.22 -6.73
N PHE A 53 6.02 -18.66 -6.66
CA PHE A 53 6.96 -18.26 -5.61
C PHE A 53 8.17 -17.58 -6.25
N GLY A 54 8.46 -16.35 -5.84
CA GLY A 54 9.60 -15.56 -6.31
C GLY A 54 10.51 -15.17 -5.14
N GLN A 55 11.82 -15.20 -5.38
CA GLN A 55 12.78 -14.59 -4.47
C GLN A 55 13.10 -13.18 -4.97
N VAL A 56 13.05 -12.20 -4.06
CA VAL A 56 13.41 -10.82 -4.36
C VAL A 56 14.87 -10.75 -4.82
N PRO A 57 15.18 -10.12 -5.97
CA PRO A 57 16.55 -9.95 -6.41
C PRO A 57 17.40 -9.21 -5.37
N ALA A 58 18.65 -9.66 -5.19
CA ALA A 58 19.56 -9.06 -4.22
C ALA A 58 19.80 -7.56 -4.48
N GLN A 59 19.68 -7.07 -5.71
CA GLN A 59 19.83 -5.66 -6.03
C GLN A 59 18.67 -4.79 -5.49
N HIS A 60 17.49 -5.38 -5.27
CA HIS A 60 16.29 -4.67 -4.83
C HIS A 60 16.17 -4.62 -3.29
N TRP A 61 16.69 -5.64 -2.59
CA TRP A 61 16.66 -5.74 -1.13
C TRP A 61 18.03 -5.56 -0.48
N GLY A 62 19.04 -6.25 -1.00
CA GLY A 62 20.45 -6.19 -0.61
C GLY A 62 20.74 -6.66 0.82
N LYS A 63 21.95 -7.16 1.06
CA LYS A 63 22.47 -7.21 2.43
C LYS A 63 22.86 -5.80 2.90
N ASP A 64 23.51 -5.07 2.00
CA ASP A 64 24.06 -3.74 2.25
C ASP A 64 23.07 -2.62 1.91
N PHE A 65 23.35 -1.41 2.38
CA PHE A 65 22.60 -0.21 1.99
C PHE A 65 23.03 0.24 0.57
N PRO A 66 22.20 1.01 -0.15
CA PRO A 66 22.62 1.63 -1.41
C PRO A 66 23.89 2.49 -1.23
N GLU A 67 24.72 2.59 -2.28
CA GLU A 67 26.05 3.21 -2.21
C GLU A 67 26.03 4.69 -1.80
N TRP A 68 24.94 5.41 -2.05
CA TRP A 68 24.76 6.81 -1.66
C TRP A 68 24.28 6.99 -0.21
N ILE A 69 24.07 5.92 0.53
CA ILE A 69 23.70 5.97 1.95
C ILE A 69 24.95 5.96 2.82
N ASP A 70 25.12 7.01 3.63
CA ASP A 70 26.07 7.06 4.73
C ASP A 70 25.61 6.10 5.83
N VAL A 71 26.19 4.90 5.83
CA VAL A 71 25.82 3.80 6.73
C VAL A 71 26.02 4.16 8.21
N PRO A 72 27.16 4.74 8.65
CA PRO A 72 27.31 5.23 10.02
C PRO A 72 26.20 6.20 10.45
N LYS A 73 25.86 7.17 9.60
CA LYS A 73 24.78 8.12 9.86
C LYS A 73 23.42 7.44 9.94
N ALA A 74 23.10 6.56 8.98
CA ALA A 74 21.84 5.82 8.95
C ALA A 74 21.67 4.97 10.21
N ASN A 75 22.68 4.19 10.59
CA ASN A 75 22.63 3.36 11.79
C ASN A 75 22.41 4.20 13.06
N LYS A 76 23.06 5.36 13.18
CA LYS A 76 22.85 6.28 14.30
C LYS A 76 21.38 6.73 14.37
N LEU A 77 20.82 7.23 13.26
CA LEU A 77 19.45 7.74 13.20
C LEU A 77 18.40 6.64 13.44
N ILE A 78 18.64 5.45 12.91
CA ILE A 78 17.79 4.26 13.14
C ILE A 78 17.79 3.90 14.63
N ASN A 79 18.96 3.87 15.27
CA ASN A 79 19.06 3.59 16.70
C ASN A 79 18.36 4.66 17.54
N GLU A 80 18.55 5.94 17.23
CA GLU A 80 17.87 7.06 17.91
C GLU A 80 16.34 6.97 17.77
N MET A 81 15.84 6.66 16.57
CA MET A 81 14.41 6.46 16.34
C MET A 81 13.88 5.21 17.05
N GLY A 82 14.69 4.16 17.18
CA GLY A 82 14.36 2.95 17.92
C GLY A 82 14.21 3.15 19.44
N GLN A 83 14.76 4.24 19.99
CA GLN A 83 14.55 4.62 21.40
C GLN A 83 13.26 5.43 21.62
N LYS A 84 12.54 5.79 20.56
CA LYS A 84 11.26 6.49 20.61
C LYS A 84 10.10 5.49 20.53
N SER A 85 8.91 5.90 20.96
CA SER A 85 7.66 5.11 20.81
C SER A 85 7.12 5.14 19.37
N ILE A 86 7.98 4.94 18.37
CA ILE A 86 7.64 4.91 16.95
C ILE A 86 7.63 3.44 16.49
N PRO A 87 6.51 2.93 15.95
CA PRO A 87 6.44 1.56 15.44
C PRO A 87 7.59 1.27 14.47
N TYR A 88 8.32 0.18 14.68
CA TYR A 88 9.46 -0.22 13.85
C TYR A 88 10.59 0.82 13.74
N GLY A 89 10.68 1.79 14.65
CA GLY A 89 11.65 2.89 14.61
C GLY A 89 13.10 2.43 14.45
N GLY A 90 13.50 1.34 15.11
CA GLY A 90 14.84 0.74 15.01
C GLY A 90 15.01 -0.36 13.97
N SER A 91 14.00 -0.66 13.15
CA SER A 91 14.01 -1.83 12.26
C SER A 91 14.60 -1.51 10.88
N ILE A 92 15.77 -2.08 10.58
CA ILE A 92 16.35 -2.08 9.22
C ILE A 92 15.51 -2.91 8.24
N PRO A 93 15.07 -4.15 8.58
CA PRO A 93 14.26 -4.94 7.65
C PRO A 93 12.94 -4.26 7.27
N TYR A 94 12.34 -3.48 8.18
CA TYR A 94 11.13 -2.72 7.88
C TYR A 94 11.39 -1.61 6.87
N ARG A 95 12.50 -0.87 6.98
CA ARG A 95 12.89 0.16 6.00
C ARG A 95 13.17 -0.42 4.62
N LYS A 96 13.84 -1.57 4.58
CA LYS A 96 14.05 -2.32 3.33
C LYS A 96 12.72 -2.75 2.72
N MET A 97 11.76 -3.20 3.55
CA MET A 97 10.40 -3.50 3.10
C MET A 97 9.71 -2.27 2.51
N CYS A 98 9.71 -1.13 3.20
CA CYS A 98 9.11 0.09 2.68
C CYS A 98 9.76 0.53 1.36
N ARG A 99 11.09 0.49 1.25
CA ARG A 99 11.79 0.77 0.01
C ARG A 99 11.44 -0.22 -1.11
N TYR A 100 11.37 -1.52 -0.79
CA TYR A 100 11.02 -2.57 -1.76
C TYR A 100 9.61 -2.38 -2.34
N GLN A 101 8.64 -2.13 -1.46
CA GLN A 101 7.26 -1.86 -1.86
C GLN A 101 7.15 -0.53 -2.62
N SER A 102 7.96 0.49 -2.27
CA SER A 102 7.96 1.78 -2.96
C SER A 102 8.58 1.78 -4.36
N GLY A 103 9.38 0.77 -4.72
CA GLY A 103 10.26 0.93 -5.89
C GLY A 103 10.57 -0.31 -6.71
N PHE A 104 10.24 -1.51 -6.22
CA PHE A 104 10.83 -2.72 -6.80
C PHE A 104 9.88 -3.91 -6.94
N PHE A 105 8.79 -4.02 -6.17
CA PHE A 105 7.92 -5.20 -6.29
C PHE A 105 7.36 -5.33 -7.71
N PHE A 106 6.95 -4.20 -8.31
CA PHE A 106 6.44 -4.11 -9.68
C PHE A 106 7.49 -4.39 -10.77
N GLU A 107 8.78 -4.48 -10.44
CA GLU A 107 9.86 -4.88 -11.36
C GLU A 107 10.15 -6.38 -11.31
N HIS A 108 9.48 -7.14 -10.43
CA HIS A 108 9.70 -8.57 -10.33
C HIS A 108 9.14 -9.30 -11.56
N ALA A 109 9.93 -10.16 -12.20
CA ALA A 109 9.58 -10.80 -13.48
C ALA A 109 8.28 -11.63 -13.43
N LEU A 110 7.90 -12.17 -12.27
CA LEU A 110 6.61 -12.85 -12.09
C LEU A 110 5.41 -11.92 -12.33
N LEU A 111 5.60 -10.60 -12.29
CA LEU A 111 4.54 -9.61 -12.54
C LEU A 111 4.47 -9.14 -13.99
N ASP A 112 5.37 -9.58 -14.87
CA ASP A 112 5.45 -9.09 -16.25
C ASP A 112 4.24 -9.48 -17.11
N SER A 113 3.56 -10.58 -16.77
CA SER A 113 2.36 -11.04 -17.46
C SER A 113 1.06 -10.46 -16.92
N TYR A 114 1.10 -9.61 -15.89
CA TYR A 114 -0.10 -9.07 -15.25
C TYR A 114 -0.27 -7.58 -15.54
N GLU A 115 -1.54 -7.17 -15.69
CA GLU A 115 -1.92 -5.76 -15.85
C GLU A 115 -2.21 -5.10 -14.50
N TYR A 116 -2.83 -5.85 -13.59
CA TYR A 116 -3.21 -5.42 -12.24
C TYR A 116 -2.63 -6.39 -11.20
N TYR A 117 -2.39 -5.88 -9.98
CA TYR A 117 -2.12 -6.70 -8.81
C TYR A 117 -3.12 -6.36 -7.70
N TRP A 118 -3.32 -7.30 -6.78
CA TRP A 118 -3.95 -7.06 -5.49
C TRP A 118 -2.97 -7.42 -4.38
N ARG A 119 -2.48 -6.42 -3.63
CA ARG A 119 -1.63 -6.65 -2.46
C ARG A 119 -2.46 -7.18 -1.28
N VAL A 120 -1.98 -8.27 -0.69
CA VAL A 120 -2.56 -8.93 0.48
C VAL A 120 -1.43 -9.16 1.48
N GLU A 121 -1.55 -8.62 2.69
CA GLU A 121 -0.62 -8.87 3.79
C GLU A 121 -1.08 -10.08 4.64
N PRO A 122 -0.17 -10.71 5.41
CA PRO A 122 -0.55 -11.64 6.47
C PRO A 122 -1.42 -11.00 7.56
N ASN A 123 -2.24 -11.80 8.23
CA ASN A 123 -3.14 -11.40 9.31
C ASN A 123 -4.21 -10.34 8.96
N VAL A 124 -4.68 -10.32 7.71
CA VAL A 124 -5.81 -9.47 7.29
C VAL A 124 -7.14 -10.22 7.35
N LYS A 125 -8.24 -9.49 7.50
CA LYS A 125 -9.60 -10.04 7.45
C LYS A 125 -10.40 -9.43 6.31
N PHE A 126 -11.08 -10.31 5.56
CA PHE A 126 -12.10 -9.93 4.59
C PHE A 126 -13.48 -10.18 5.22
N LEU A 127 -14.11 -9.07 5.57
CA LEU A 127 -15.27 -9.05 6.46
C LEU A 127 -16.60 -9.17 5.70
N CYS A 128 -16.59 -9.06 4.38
CA CYS A 128 -17.78 -9.16 3.53
C CYS A 128 -17.52 -10.11 2.36
N ASP A 129 -18.59 -10.70 1.82
CA ASP A 129 -18.50 -11.42 0.54
C ASP A 129 -18.30 -10.39 -0.59
N ILE A 130 -17.53 -10.76 -1.62
CA ILE A 130 -17.21 -9.92 -2.78
C ILE A 130 -17.75 -10.64 -4.03
N PRO A 131 -19.05 -10.47 -4.37
CA PRO A 131 -19.74 -11.26 -5.40
C PRO A 131 -19.48 -10.76 -6.83
N TYR A 132 -18.45 -9.95 -7.03
CA TYR A 132 -18.09 -9.36 -8.31
C TYR A 132 -16.56 -9.39 -8.45
N ASP A 133 -16.07 -9.13 -9.66
CA ASP A 133 -14.64 -9.10 -9.97
C ASP A 133 -14.06 -7.67 -9.78
N PRO A 134 -13.25 -7.39 -8.74
CA PRO A 134 -12.66 -6.08 -8.53
C PRO A 134 -11.68 -5.68 -9.65
N PHE A 135 -10.94 -6.63 -10.22
CA PHE A 135 -10.04 -6.35 -11.33
C PHE A 135 -10.82 -5.92 -12.57
N LYS A 136 -11.94 -6.57 -12.85
CA LYS A 136 -12.86 -6.16 -13.92
C LYS A 136 -13.45 -4.77 -13.66
N VAL A 137 -13.85 -4.45 -12.43
CA VAL A 137 -14.32 -3.09 -12.08
C VAL A 137 -13.25 -2.04 -12.36
N MET A 138 -11.99 -2.32 -12.00
CA MET A 138 -10.87 -1.42 -12.28
C MET A 138 -10.66 -1.25 -13.79
N LYS A 139 -10.61 -2.37 -14.53
CA LYS A 139 -10.35 -2.38 -15.97
C LYS A 139 -11.46 -1.74 -16.79
N ASP A 140 -12.71 -2.13 -16.56
CA ASP A 140 -13.87 -1.64 -17.33
C ASP A 140 -14.08 -0.11 -17.16
N HIS A 141 -13.64 0.45 -16.03
CA HIS A 141 -13.72 1.90 -15.76
C HIS A 141 -12.38 2.63 -15.87
N ASN A 142 -11.36 1.99 -16.46
CA ASN A 142 -10.03 2.55 -16.63
C ASN A 142 -9.42 3.15 -15.34
N ARG A 143 -9.67 2.50 -14.20
CA ARG A 143 -9.11 2.89 -12.90
C ARG A 143 -7.68 2.37 -12.79
N THR A 144 -6.85 3.15 -12.14
CA THR A 144 -5.43 2.90 -11.96
C THR A 144 -5.10 2.43 -10.55
N TYR A 145 -5.71 3.02 -9.51
CA TYR A 145 -5.39 2.69 -8.11
C TYR A 145 -6.68 2.56 -7.28
N GLY A 146 -6.75 1.52 -6.45
CA GLY A 146 -7.92 1.17 -5.66
C GLY A 146 -7.57 0.86 -4.21
N PHE A 147 -8.34 1.40 -3.27
CA PHE A 147 -8.08 1.28 -1.83
C PHE A 147 -9.37 1.06 -1.01
N VAL A 148 -9.21 0.67 0.25
CA VAL A 148 -10.32 0.48 1.22
C VAL A 148 -10.16 1.31 2.51
N VAL A 149 -8.95 1.69 2.88
CA VAL A 149 -8.67 2.47 4.10
C VAL A 149 -7.69 3.60 3.75
N SER A 150 -7.93 4.77 4.32
CA SER A 150 -6.99 5.89 4.39
C SER A 150 -6.75 6.27 5.85
N LEU A 151 -5.55 6.78 6.14
CA LEU A 151 -5.10 7.13 7.49
C LEU A 151 -4.17 8.35 7.45
N TYR A 152 -3.91 8.91 8.62
CA TYR A 152 -2.83 9.87 8.83
C TYR A 152 -1.53 9.15 9.19
N GLU A 153 -0.44 9.54 8.56
CA GLU A 153 0.91 9.08 8.92
C GLU A 153 1.43 9.80 10.17
N TYR A 154 2.29 9.12 10.92
CA TYR A 154 3.09 9.74 11.98
C TYR A 154 4.13 10.67 11.35
N GLN A 155 3.93 11.98 11.52
CA GLN A 155 4.81 13.01 10.92
C GLN A 155 6.30 12.82 11.27
N ASP A 156 6.62 12.30 12.46
CA ASP A 156 7.98 11.97 12.91
C ASP A 156 8.70 10.95 12.01
N THR A 157 7.96 10.21 11.17
CA THR A 157 8.50 9.17 10.28
C THR A 157 8.82 9.69 8.89
N ILE A 158 8.29 10.87 8.54
CA ILE A 158 8.36 11.49 7.22
C ILE A 158 8.67 13.01 7.24
N PRO A 159 9.49 13.54 8.19
CA PRO A 159 9.66 14.99 8.34
C PRO A 159 10.18 15.71 7.08
N SER A 160 10.93 15.03 6.21
CA SER A 160 11.41 15.63 4.95
C SER A 160 10.74 15.09 3.68
N LEU A 161 9.79 14.15 3.79
CA LEU A 161 9.16 13.52 2.61
C LEU A 161 8.45 14.55 1.73
N TRP A 162 7.62 15.43 2.32
CA TRP A 162 6.89 16.43 1.54
C TRP A 162 7.81 17.45 0.90
N LYS A 163 8.84 17.91 1.62
CA LYS A 163 9.84 18.83 1.07
C LYS A 163 10.52 18.21 -0.15
N THR A 164 10.98 16.97 -0.05
CA THR A 164 11.60 16.22 -1.14
C THR A 164 10.63 16.02 -2.30
N THR A 165 9.35 15.77 -2.00
CA THR A 165 8.29 15.66 -3.02
C THR A 165 8.07 16.99 -3.76
N LYS A 166 8.06 18.12 -3.05
CA LYS A 166 7.96 19.46 -3.67
C LYS A 166 9.13 19.74 -4.59
N GLU A 167 10.35 19.46 -4.14
CA GLU A 167 11.56 19.59 -4.97
C GLU A 167 11.44 18.80 -6.28
N PHE A 168 10.87 17.58 -6.23
CA PHE A 168 10.60 16.80 -7.44
C PHE A 168 9.56 17.44 -8.36
N ILE A 169 8.39 17.84 -7.85
CA ILE A 169 7.32 18.38 -8.70
C ILE A 169 7.64 19.79 -9.24
N ASP A 170 8.49 20.56 -8.55
CA ASP A 170 9.03 21.82 -9.04
C ASP A 170 9.99 21.59 -10.21
N ALA A 171 10.81 20.53 -10.14
CA ALA A 171 11.74 20.14 -11.20
C ALA A 171 11.04 19.46 -12.39
N TYR A 172 9.93 18.74 -12.15
CA TYR A 172 9.21 17.95 -13.16
C TYR A 172 7.69 18.26 -13.17
N PRO A 173 7.28 19.53 -13.41
CA PRO A 173 5.88 19.93 -13.36
C PRO A 173 5.01 19.24 -14.41
N GLN A 174 5.61 18.70 -15.48
CA GLN A 174 4.92 17.94 -16.53
C GLN A 174 4.29 16.63 -16.04
N TYR A 175 4.75 16.09 -14.90
CA TYR A 175 4.19 14.86 -14.33
C TYR A 175 2.93 15.10 -13.48
N LEU A 176 2.61 16.36 -13.15
CA LEU A 176 1.41 16.69 -12.39
C LEU A 176 0.15 16.52 -13.24
N ALA A 177 -0.77 15.67 -12.76
CA ALA A 177 -2.09 15.54 -13.34
C ALA A 177 -2.93 16.83 -13.18
N LYS A 178 -3.85 17.05 -14.11
CA LYS A 178 -4.79 18.19 -14.08
C LYS A 178 -6.22 17.71 -14.37
N PRO A 179 -7.16 17.81 -13.41
CA PRO A 179 -6.92 18.05 -11.98
C PRO A 179 -6.17 16.87 -11.35
N ASN A 180 -5.48 17.12 -10.23
CA ASN A 180 -4.95 16.09 -9.34
C ASN A 180 -5.65 16.17 -7.97
N MET A 181 -5.17 15.41 -6.98
CA MET A 181 -5.75 15.31 -5.65
C MET A 181 -4.97 16.11 -4.59
N MET A 182 -4.33 17.23 -4.98
CA MET A 182 -3.66 18.14 -4.02
C MET A 182 -4.54 18.51 -2.82
N PRO A 183 -5.85 18.85 -2.98
CA PRO A 183 -6.70 19.18 -1.83
C PRO A 183 -6.91 18.03 -0.83
N TRP A 184 -6.64 16.79 -1.22
CA TRP A 184 -6.74 15.63 -0.33
C TRP A 184 -5.49 15.46 0.54
N ILE A 185 -4.30 15.72 -0.02
CA ILE A 185 -3.02 15.60 0.69
C ILE A 185 -2.55 16.92 1.35
N SER A 186 -3.19 18.06 1.06
CA SER A 186 -2.81 19.34 1.62
C SER A 186 -4.03 20.23 1.87
N SER A 187 -4.10 20.81 3.07
CA SER A 187 -5.17 21.73 3.47
C SER A 187 -4.85 23.20 3.17
N ASN A 188 -3.68 23.48 2.58
CA ASN A 188 -3.15 24.81 2.31
C ASN A 188 -2.43 24.85 0.95
N ASP A 189 -3.12 24.34 -0.08
CA ASP A 189 -2.71 24.42 -1.49
C ASP A 189 -1.28 23.92 -1.79
N GLY A 190 -0.82 22.92 -1.05
CA GLY A 190 0.49 22.29 -1.23
C GLY A 190 1.60 22.87 -0.35
N GLU A 191 1.34 23.88 0.49
CA GLU A 191 2.37 24.40 1.39
C GLU A 191 2.89 23.31 2.34
N THR A 192 1.98 22.55 2.95
CA THR A 192 2.29 21.43 3.85
C THR A 192 1.51 20.16 3.49
N TYR A 193 2.13 19.00 3.70
CA TYR A 193 1.47 17.70 3.66
C TYR A 193 0.71 17.45 4.95
N ASN A 194 -0.57 17.09 4.85
CA ASN A 194 -1.41 16.82 6.02
C ASN A 194 -1.20 15.42 6.61
N GLY A 195 -0.40 14.55 5.96
CA GLY A 195 -0.13 13.17 6.39
C GLY A 195 -1.08 12.12 5.82
N CYS A 196 -2.06 12.52 5.01
CA CYS A 196 -3.07 11.61 4.45
C CYS A 196 -2.51 10.65 3.42
N HIS A 197 -2.73 9.36 3.67
CA HIS A 197 -2.31 8.30 2.77
C HIS A 197 -3.33 7.17 2.70
N TYR A 198 -3.38 6.51 1.54
CA TYR A 198 -4.04 5.24 1.34
C TYR A 198 -3.21 4.16 2.04
N TRP A 199 -3.88 3.25 2.74
CA TRP A 199 -3.19 2.26 3.54
C TRP A 199 -2.78 1.05 2.70
N SER A 200 -1.52 1.05 2.25
CA SER A 200 -0.98 0.18 1.18
C SER A 200 -0.96 -1.32 1.47
N ASN A 201 -1.30 -1.79 2.67
CA ASN A 201 -1.49 -3.24 2.89
C ASN A 201 -2.68 -3.80 2.11
N PHE A 202 -3.61 -2.95 1.70
CA PHE A 202 -4.60 -3.24 0.67
C PHE A 202 -4.38 -2.30 -0.51
N GLU A 203 -4.08 -2.86 -1.69
CA GLU A 203 -4.01 -2.11 -2.94
C GLU A 203 -4.50 -3.00 -4.07
N ILE A 204 -5.40 -2.47 -4.92
CA ILE A 204 -5.68 -3.04 -6.24
C ILE A 204 -5.28 -1.99 -7.26
N ALA A 205 -4.20 -2.22 -8.01
CA ALA A 205 -3.68 -1.17 -8.88
C ALA A 205 -3.04 -1.73 -10.16
N ARG A 206 -2.95 -0.87 -11.19
CA ARG A 206 -2.25 -1.17 -12.43
C ARG A 206 -0.75 -1.20 -12.17
N ILE A 207 -0.10 -2.23 -12.68
CA ILE A 207 1.35 -2.40 -12.57
C ILE A 207 2.09 -1.35 -13.40
N ASP A 208 1.54 -0.96 -14.56
CA ASP A 208 2.15 -0.01 -15.49
C ASP A 208 2.29 1.41 -14.92
N PHE A 209 1.43 1.81 -13.98
CA PHE A 209 1.55 3.09 -13.29
C PHE A 209 2.88 3.20 -12.53
N TRP A 210 3.23 2.15 -11.79
CA TRP A 210 4.50 2.11 -11.05
C TRP A 210 5.71 2.00 -11.97
N ARG A 211 5.53 1.40 -13.16
CA ARG A 211 6.57 1.33 -14.21
C ARG A 211 6.66 2.59 -15.07
N SER A 212 5.76 3.56 -14.87
CA SER A 212 5.74 4.80 -15.64
C SER A 212 7.00 5.63 -15.40
N GLU A 213 7.34 6.47 -16.40
CA GLU A 213 8.48 7.38 -16.28
C GLU A 213 8.35 8.31 -15.07
N ALA A 214 7.15 8.86 -14.85
CA ALA A 214 6.86 9.75 -13.73
C ALA A 214 7.14 9.08 -12.37
N TYR A 215 6.57 7.89 -12.14
CA TYR A 215 6.75 7.20 -10.86
C TYR A 215 8.19 6.72 -10.66
N ARG A 216 8.83 6.14 -11.69
CA ARG A 216 10.23 5.70 -11.58
C ARG A 216 11.18 6.87 -11.31
N ALA A 217 10.96 8.02 -11.94
CA ALA A 217 11.73 9.23 -11.68
C ALA A 217 11.51 9.74 -10.25
N TYR A 218 10.26 9.73 -9.79
CA TYR A 218 9.89 10.12 -8.42
C TYR A 218 10.51 9.21 -7.37
N PHE A 219 10.35 7.88 -7.50
CA PHE A 219 10.96 6.92 -6.60
C PHE A 219 12.48 7.07 -6.57
N LYS A 220 13.14 7.20 -7.74
CA LYS A 220 14.59 7.41 -7.81
C LYS A 220 15.02 8.68 -7.06
N HIS A 221 14.27 9.77 -7.20
CA HIS A 221 14.54 11.01 -6.48
C HIS A 221 14.43 10.82 -4.95
N LEU A 222 13.38 10.15 -4.48
CA LEU A 222 13.21 9.80 -3.07
C LEU A 222 14.29 8.86 -2.55
N ASP A 223 14.65 7.84 -3.32
CA ASP A 223 15.65 6.85 -2.96
C ASP A 223 17.05 7.49 -2.80
N GLN A 224 17.38 8.44 -3.68
CA GLN A 224 18.61 9.24 -3.59
C GLN A 224 18.62 10.22 -2.42
N ALA A 225 17.46 10.75 -2.01
CA ALA A 225 17.35 11.59 -0.81
C ALA A 225 17.61 10.79 0.50
N GLY A 226 17.43 9.47 0.46
CA GLY A 226 17.82 8.55 1.54
C GLY A 226 16.84 8.49 2.71
N GLY A 227 15.66 9.11 2.61
CA GLY A 227 14.67 9.16 3.69
C GLY A 227 14.10 7.79 4.09
N PHE A 228 14.17 6.78 3.23
CA PHE A 228 13.90 5.38 3.61
C PHE A 228 14.81 4.89 4.75
N PHE A 229 16.05 5.40 4.84
CA PHE A 229 17.05 4.94 5.81
C PHE A 229 17.43 5.96 6.87
N TYR A 230 17.46 7.26 6.52
CA TYR A 230 17.70 8.33 7.49
C TYR A 230 16.46 8.68 8.31
N GLU A 231 15.27 8.41 7.78
CA GLU A 231 13.98 8.55 8.47
C GLU A 231 13.29 7.17 8.54
N ARG A 232 11.98 7.08 8.26
CA ARG A 232 11.24 5.82 8.16
C ARG A 232 10.09 5.95 7.16
N TRP A 233 10.41 6.45 5.96
CA TRP A 233 9.42 6.63 4.88
C TRP A 233 8.76 5.29 4.56
N GLY A 234 7.46 5.22 4.82
CA GLY A 234 6.62 4.08 4.43
C GLY A 234 6.29 4.11 2.95
N ASP A 235 6.04 2.95 2.36
CA ASP A 235 5.50 2.84 1.00
C ASP A 235 4.10 3.46 0.90
N ALA A 236 3.28 3.36 1.95
CA ALA A 236 1.93 3.92 1.96
C ALA A 236 1.90 5.44 1.66
N PRO A 237 2.62 6.32 2.39
CA PRO A 237 2.68 7.74 2.03
C PRO A 237 3.39 7.99 0.70
N VAL A 238 4.40 7.21 0.31
CA VAL A 238 5.09 7.37 -0.99
C VAL A 238 4.13 7.10 -2.16
N HIS A 239 3.42 5.97 -2.12
CA HIS A 239 2.39 5.60 -3.11
C HIS A 239 1.29 6.65 -3.15
N SER A 240 0.83 7.10 -1.98
CA SER A 240 -0.27 8.05 -1.87
C SER A 240 0.06 9.41 -2.46
N LEU A 241 1.27 9.93 -2.24
CA LEU A 241 1.72 11.17 -2.86
C LEU A 241 1.80 11.02 -4.38
N ALA A 242 2.39 9.93 -4.88
CA ALA A 242 2.47 9.69 -6.32
C ALA A 242 1.09 9.55 -6.97
N VAL A 243 0.20 8.75 -6.39
CA VAL A 243 -1.20 8.60 -6.85
C VAL A 243 -1.89 9.96 -6.83
N SER A 244 -1.76 10.73 -5.75
CA SER A 244 -2.45 12.00 -5.59
C SER A 244 -1.96 13.09 -6.54
N LEU A 245 -0.69 13.05 -6.94
CA LEU A 245 -0.06 14.07 -7.77
C LEU A 245 -0.07 13.72 -9.27
N PHE A 246 0.14 12.45 -9.62
CA PHE A 246 0.37 12.00 -11.00
C PHE A 246 -0.87 11.42 -11.67
N LEU A 247 -1.94 11.14 -10.91
CA LEU A 247 -3.20 10.66 -11.45
C LEU A 247 -4.31 11.68 -11.31
N ARG A 248 -5.28 11.62 -12.21
CA ARG A 248 -6.53 12.35 -12.06
C ARG A 248 -7.45 11.65 -11.05
N PRO A 249 -8.36 12.38 -10.36
CA PRO A 249 -9.30 11.80 -9.42
C PRO A 249 -10.15 10.65 -9.99
N ASP A 250 -10.51 10.69 -11.28
CA ASP A 250 -11.27 9.63 -11.96
C ASP A 250 -10.48 8.34 -12.17
N GLN A 251 -9.17 8.33 -11.92
CA GLN A 251 -8.35 7.12 -12.00
C GLN A 251 -8.22 6.41 -10.64
N VAL A 252 -8.72 6.98 -9.56
CA VAL A 252 -8.67 6.41 -8.21
C VAL A 252 -10.05 5.86 -7.83
N HIS A 253 -10.09 4.68 -7.20
CA HIS A 253 -11.32 4.00 -6.80
C HIS A 253 -11.32 3.67 -5.31
N PHE A 254 -12.39 4.04 -4.62
CA PHE A 254 -12.62 3.65 -3.24
C PHE A 254 -13.57 2.44 -3.20
N PHE A 255 -13.06 1.28 -2.79
CA PHE A 255 -13.82 0.04 -2.65
C PHE A 255 -14.66 0.03 -1.36
N ASN A 256 -15.68 0.88 -1.31
CA ASN A 256 -16.56 1.03 -0.14
C ASN A 256 -17.44 -0.21 0.17
N THR A 257 -17.44 -1.21 -0.72
CA THR A 257 -18.14 -2.50 -0.61
C THR A 257 -17.29 -3.60 0.02
N ILE A 258 -15.95 -3.46 0.04
CA ILE A 258 -15.03 -4.50 0.52
C ILE A 258 -14.73 -4.28 1.99
N GLY A 259 -15.39 -5.05 2.87
CA GLY A 259 -15.07 -5.04 4.29
C GLY A 259 -13.68 -5.59 4.55
N TYR A 260 -12.83 -4.78 5.19
CA TYR A 260 -11.42 -5.07 5.36
C TYR A 260 -10.95 -4.67 6.75
N ARG A 261 -10.09 -5.49 7.35
CA ARG A 261 -9.37 -5.17 8.59
C ARG A 261 -7.94 -5.65 8.51
N HIS A 262 -7.04 -4.78 8.93
CA HIS A 262 -5.69 -5.12 9.34
C HIS A 262 -5.53 -4.44 10.70
N GLU A 263 -5.11 -5.17 11.73
CA GLU A 263 -5.11 -4.61 13.08
C GLU A 263 -4.27 -3.30 13.17
N PRO A 264 -4.74 -2.27 13.90
CA PRO A 264 -5.99 -2.21 14.63
C PRO A 264 -7.20 -1.65 13.84
N PHE A 265 -7.04 -1.33 12.56
CA PHE A 265 -8.02 -0.55 11.80
C PHE A 265 -8.91 -1.40 10.90
N GLN A 266 -10.15 -0.93 10.74
CA GLN A 266 -11.16 -1.57 9.91
C GLN A 266 -11.87 -0.54 9.03
N MET A 267 -12.22 -0.96 7.82
CA MET A 267 -13.33 -0.40 7.06
C MET A 267 -14.45 -1.43 7.01
N CYS A 268 -15.61 -1.08 7.55
CA CYS A 268 -16.83 -1.88 7.42
C CYS A 268 -17.83 -1.17 6.51
N PRO A 269 -18.32 -1.78 5.41
CA PRO A 269 -19.35 -1.20 4.56
C PRO A 269 -20.64 -0.95 5.33
N MET A 270 -21.42 0.03 4.90
CA MET A 270 -22.79 0.17 5.39
C MET A 270 -23.63 -1.05 4.98
N PRO A 271 -24.64 -1.46 5.78
CA PRO A 271 -25.47 -2.62 5.45
C PRO A 271 -26.18 -2.53 4.08
N SER A 272 -26.43 -1.33 3.57
CA SER A 272 -27.02 -1.10 2.26
C SER A 272 -26.04 -1.25 1.08
N VAL A 273 -24.74 -1.34 1.36
CA VAL A 273 -23.66 -1.35 0.35
C VAL A 273 -22.90 -2.68 0.39
N GLY A 274 -22.57 -3.18 1.58
CA GLY A 274 -21.84 -4.43 1.74
C GLY A 274 -22.70 -5.67 1.53
N THR A 275 -22.07 -6.77 1.10
CA THR A 275 -22.74 -8.07 0.94
C THR A 275 -22.31 -9.01 2.05
N ARG A 276 -23.28 -9.50 2.85
CA ARG A 276 -23.06 -10.53 3.89
C ARG A 276 -21.88 -10.24 4.82
N CYS A 277 -21.81 -9.00 5.32
CA CYS A 277 -20.72 -8.53 6.16
C CYS A 277 -20.80 -9.04 7.61
N ALA A 278 -19.64 -9.34 8.20
CA ALA A 278 -19.42 -9.73 9.58
C ALA A 278 -18.54 -8.70 10.31
N CYS A 279 -18.99 -7.45 10.35
CA CYS A 279 -18.31 -6.34 11.01
C CYS A 279 -19.31 -5.28 11.52
N SER A 280 -18.87 -4.42 12.45
CA SER A 280 -19.70 -3.34 12.96
C SER A 280 -19.44 -2.04 12.21
N THR A 281 -20.50 -1.30 11.91
CA THR A 281 -20.40 0.08 11.43
C THR A 281 -20.44 1.10 12.56
N SER A 282 -20.61 0.67 13.80
CA SER A 282 -20.72 1.56 14.96
C SER A 282 -19.45 2.42 15.13
N PRO A 283 -19.58 3.73 15.42
CA PRO A 283 -18.43 4.55 15.77
C PRO A 283 -17.77 4.10 17.09
N ASP A 284 -18.49 3.35 17.93
CA ASP A 284 -17.97 2.83 19.20
C ASP A 284 -17.09 1.58 19.04
N ASP A 285 -17.13 0.93 17.87
CA ASP A 285 -16.20 -0.16 17.56
C ASP A 285 -14.77 0.40 17.55
N PRO A 286 -13.85 -0.13 18.39
CA PRO A 286 -12.48 0.37 18.49
C PRO A 286 -11.74 0.36 17.15
N HIS A 287 -12.08 -0.56 16.24
CA HIS A 287 -11.44 -0.67 14.93
C HIS A 287 -11.90 0.41 13.94
N ASN A 288 -13.03 1.08 14.20
CA ASN A 288 -13.56 2.14 13.33
C ASN A 288 -13.03 3.54 13.68
N LYS A 289 -12.35 3.72 14.83
CA LYS A 289 -12.01 5.03 15.41
C LYS A 289 -11.21 5.99 14.52
N LEU A 290 -10.30 5.49 13.68
CA LEU A 290 -9.53 6.31 12.73
C LEU A 290 -10.14 6.36 11.31
N SER A 291 -10.99 5.40 10.94
CA SER A 291 -11.68 5.36 9.63
C SER A 291 -12.85 6.35 9.50
N LEU A 292 -13.28 6.96 10.61
CA LEU A 292 -14.48 7.80 10.68
C LEU A 292 -14.32 9.18 10.03
N LEU A 293 -13.09 9.64 9.78
CA LEU A 293 -12.84 10.88 9.05
C LEU A 293 -13.16 10.72 7.54
N ALA A 294 -12.90 9.54 6.95
CA ALA A 294 -13.30 9.20 5.59
C ALA A 294 -14.83 9.12 5.39
N ARG A 295 -15.58 8.69 6.42
CA ARG A 295 -17.04 8.43 6.30
C ARG A 295 -17.91 9.68 6.24
N ARG A 296 -17.51 10.80 6.86
CA ARG A 296 -18.39 11.99 6.94
C ARG A 296 -18.50 12.77 5.63
N LYS A 297 -17.60 12.53 4.68
CA LYS A 297 -17.42 13.38 3.50
C LYS A 297 -17.61 12.65 2.16
N ALA A 298 -17.48 11.32 2.11
CA ALA A 298 -17.61 10.52 0.88
C ALA A 298 -19.03 10.50 0.24
N TRP A 299 -19.98 11.26 0.79
CA TRP A 299 -21.40 11.29 0.43
C TRP A 299 -21.75 12.18 -0.78
N ARG A 300 -20.77 12.89 -1.37
CA ARG A 300 -20.97 13.57 -2.64
C ARG A 300 -20.09 12.94 -3.69
N VAL A 301 -20.75 12.33 -4.66
CA VAL A 301 -20.21 11.94 -5.97
C VAL A 301 -19.06 12.87 -6.32
N THR A 302 -17.84 12.32 -6.36
CA THR A 302 -16.57 12.90 -6.84
C THR A 302 -15.73 13.86 -5.98
N GLN A 303 -16.04 14.30 -4.75
CA GLN A 303 -15.19 15.37 -4.16
C GLN A 303 -14.76 15.38 -2.69
N GLU A 304 -15.17 14.47 -1.81
CA GLU A 304 -14.59 14.52 -0.46
C GLU A 304 -14.36 13.13 0.14
N ILE A 305 -13.31 12.45 -0.30
CA ILE A 305 -12.73 11.36 0.49
C ILE A 305 -12.09 12.06 1.69
N GLY A 306 -12.56 11.81 2.91
CA GLY A 306 -11.78 12.24 4.08
C GLY A 306 -10.41 11.55 4.07
N CYS A 307 -9.46 12.03 4.86
CA CYS A 307 -8.50 11.07 5.38
C CYS A 307 -9.30 10.01 6.15
#